data_AF-A0A142X5G7-F1
#
_entry.id   AF-A0A142X5G7-F1
#
_cell.length_a   1.000
_cell.length_b   1.000
_cell.length_c   1.000
_cell.angle_alpha   90.00
_cell.angle_beta   90.00
_cell.angle_gamma   90.00
#
_symmetry.space_group_name_H-M   'P 1'
#
loop_
_entity.id
_entity.type
_entity.pdbx_description
1 polymer ?
#
loop_
_entity_poly.entity_id
_entity_poly.type
_entity_poly.pdbx_seq_one_letter_code
_entity_poly.pdbx_strand_id
1 'polypeptide(L)'
;MSDERKPRRSEADAELEREILKERKFSLAEAIGRMAGPGAMKGESPITRLQQAGAEIENWLRAHLTDPGRGLEVVVLRDVRESELLSKSPDQPLAVLGRYCRKILGSSYLLEELVRRADVEWGQIFDQRPYFQRAGSPPDAEDPYTIDSVRHILNGLLAKLPVAEE
;
A
#
# COMPACT_ATOMS: atom_id res chain seq x y z
N MET A 1 5.19 -42.06 36.22
CA MET A 1 5.72 -40.84 35.59
C MET A 1 6.76 -41.31 34.59
N SER A 2 6.35 -41.48 33.33
CA SER A 2 7.16 -42.09 32.27
C SER A 2 7.98 -40.99 31.58
N ASP A 3 9.30 -41.18 31.52
CA ASP A 3 10.23 -40.26 30.86
C ASP A 3 10.56 -40.83 29.46
N GLU A 4 10.08 -40.17 28.41
CA GLU A 4 10.28 -40.56 27.01
C GLU A 4 11.74 -40.36 26.58
N ARG A 5 12.48 -41.47 26.44
CA ARG A 5 13.87 -41.47 26.01
C ARG A 5 13.94 -41.29 24.49
N LYS A 6 14.28 -40.08 24.02
CA LYS A 6 14.62 -39.81 22.60
C LYS A 6 15.70 -40.80 22.10
N PRO A 7 15.57 -41.37 20.88
CA PRO A 7 16.56 -42.31 20.37
C PRO A 7 17.89 -41.59 20.12
N ARG A 8 18.98 -42.15 20.67
CA ARG A 8 20.35 -41.71 20.37
C ARG A 8 20.65 -42.08 18.92
N ARG A 9 21.04 -41.09 18.11
CA ARG A 9 21.55 -41.29 16.74
C ARG A 9 22.67 -42.32 16.75
N SER A 10 22.62 -43.26 15.82
CA SER A 10 23.58 -44.36 15.74
C SER A 10 24.87 -43.90 15.07
N GLU A 11 26.01 -44.52 15.44
CA GLU A 11 27.30 -44.23 14.78
C GLU A 11 27.27 -44.53 13.27
N ALA A 12 26.43 -45.48 12.85
CA ALA A 12 26.20 -45.81 11.45
C ALA A 12 25.56 -44.64 10.66
N ASP A 13 24.65 -43.88 11.28
CA ASP A 13 24.04 -42.71 10.64
C ASP A 13 25.07 -41.58 10.45
N ALA A 14 25.98 -41.43 11.41
CA ALA A 14 27.05 -40.42 11.34
C ALA A 14 28.13 -40.77 10.31
N GLU A 15 28.37 -42.06 10.07
CA GLU A 15 29.31 -42.54 9.06
C GLU A 15 28.72 -42.42 7.65
N LEU A 16 27.43 -42.73 7.48
CA LEU A 16 26.68 -42.53 6.24
C LEU A 16 26.63 -41.04 5.84
N GLU A 17 26.38 -40.13 6.80
CA GLU A 17 26.43 -38.69 6.55
C GLU A 17 27.83 -38.22 6.11
N ARG A 18 28.91 -38.81 6.66
CA ARG A 18 30.29 -38.47 6.27
C ARG A 18 30.63 -38.94 4.87
N GLU A 19 30.15 -40.11 4.45
CA GLU A 19 30.31 -40.59 3.07
C GLU A 19 29.53 -39.72 2.08
N ILE A 20 28.29 -39.36 2.40
CA ILE A 20 27.46 -38.45 1.59
C ILE A 20 28.12 -37.07 1.43
N LEU A 21 28.81 -36.56 2.46
CA LEU A 21 29.53 -35.29 2.41
C LEU A 21 30.83 -35.35 1.59
N LYS A 22 31.47 -36.53 1.45
CA LYS A 22 32.73 -36.69 0.70
C LYS A 22 32.54 -36.71 -0.81
N GLU A 23 31.39 -37.18 -1.30
CA GLU A 23 31.10 -37.25 -2.74
C GLU A 23 30.44 -36.00 -3.32
N ARG A 24 30.04 -35.04 -2.47
CA ARG A 24 29.30 -33.85 -2.91
C ARG A 24 30.26 -32.75 -3.36
N LYS A 25 30.17 -32.35 -4.63
CA LYS A 25 30.85 -31.14 -5.14
C LYS A 25 30.14 -29.90 -4.58
N PHE A 26 30.69 -29.31 -3.52
CA PHE A 26 30.21 -28.03 -2.99
C PHE A 26 30.34 -26.94 -4.06
N SER A 27 29.20 -26.50 -4.60
CA SER A 27 29.16 -25.43 -5.60
C SER A 27 29.16 -24.06 -4.92
N LEU A 28 29.69 -23.04 -5.63
CA LEU A 28 29.69 -21.65 -5.16
C LEU A 28 28.28 -21.16 -4.76
N ALA A 29 27.24 -21.62 -5.47
CA ALA A 29 25.85 -21.30 -5.16
C ALA A 29 25.41 -21.82 -3.78
N GLU A 30 25.91 -22.98 -3.36
CA GLU A 30 25.58 -23.57 -2.06
C GLU A 30 26.30 -22.85 -0.91
N ALA A 31 27.52 -22.37 -1.15
CA ALA A 31 28.26 -21.54 -0.19
C ALA A 31 27.58 -20.19 0.05
N ILE A 32 27.03 -19.57 -0.99
CA ILE A 32 26.27 -18.32 -0.89
C ILE A 32 24.95 -18.54 -0.12
N GLY A 33 24.22 -19.63 -0.43
CA GLY A 33 22.97 -19.96 0.26
C GLY A 33 23.14 -20.23 1.76
N ARG A 34 24.30 -20.74 2.20
CA ARG A 34 24.61 -20.95 3.63
C ARG A 34 25.01 -19.67 4.36
N MET A 35 25.71 -18.74 3.71
CA MET A 35 26.13 -17.48 4.35
C MET A 35 24.96 -16.55 4.67
N ALA A 36 23.92 -16.55 3.84
CA ALA A 36 22.83 -15.58 3.97
C ALA A 36 21.70 -16.02 4.94
N GLY A 37 21.86 -17.17 5.62
CA GLY A 37 20.95 -17.64 6.68
C GLY A 37 19.62 -18.23 6.17
N PRO A 38 18.77 -18.74 7.09
CA PRO A 38 17.46 -19.27 6.73
C PRO A 38 16.60 -18.15 6.12
N GLY A 39 16.26 -18.27 4.84
CA GLY A 39 15.48 -17.27 4.08
C GLY A 39 16.21 -16.66 2.87
N ALA A 40 17.50 -16.92 2.71
CA ALA A 40 18.33 -16.35 1.64
C ALA A 40 17.99 -16.79 0.21
N MET A 41 17.17 -17.84 0.05
CA MET A 41 16.82 -18.45 -1.23
C MET A 41 15.31 -18.38 -1.46
N LYS A 42 14.77 -17.16 -1.57
CA LYS A 42 13.46 -16.92 -2.19
C LYS A 42 13.60 -15.69 -3.07
N GLY A 43 13.72 -15.91 -4.38
CA GLY A 43 13.64 -14.84 -5.37
C GLY A 43 12.33 -14.08 -5.19
N GLU A 44 12.42 -12.76 -5.29
CA GLU A 44 11.47 -11.72 -4.83
C GLU A 44 11.64 -11.35 -3.35
N SER A 45 12.29 -10.21 -3.11
CA SER A 45 12.26 -9.55 -1.80
C SER A 45 10.80 -9.41 -1.35
N PRO A 46 10.41 -9.91 -0.17
CA PRO A 46 9.04 -9.76 0.30
C PRO A 46 8.72 -8.27 0.43
N ILE A 47 7.77 -7.80 -0.38
CA ILE A 47 7.22 -6.44 -0.29
C ILE A 47 6.74 -6.23 1.15
N THR A 48 7.12 -5.12 1.76
CA THR A 48 6.74 -4.83 3.17
C THR A 48 5.21 -4.73 3.31
N ARG A 49 4.67 -5.02 4.51
CA ARG A 49 3.23 -4.89 4.77
C ARG A 49 2.68 -3.50 4.42
N LEU A 50 3.46 -2.46 4.69
CA LEU A 50 3.10 -1.09 4.35
C LEU A 50 3.00 -0.87 2.83
N GLN A 51 3.94 -1.41 2.05
CA GLN A 51 3.90 -1.34 0.60
C GLN A 51 2.73 -2.16 0.02
N GLN A 52 2.43 -3.33 0.59
CA GLN A 52 1.26 -4.13 0.20
C GLN A 52 -0.04 -3.35 0.43
N ALA A 53 -0.19 -2.73 1.61
CA ALA A 53 -1.34 -1.90 1.95
C ALA A 53 -1.49 -0.71 0.99
N GLY A 54 -0.38 -0.05 0.67
CA GLY A 54 -0.35 1.04 -0.31
C GLY A 54 -0.73 0.59 -1.72
N ALA A 55 -0.37 -0.62 -2.14
CA ALA A 55 -0.75 -1.19 -3.43
C ALA A 55 -2.24 -1.59 -3.46
N GLU A 56 -2.77 -2.12 -2.36
CA GLU A 56 -4.20 -2.43 -2.23
C GLU A 56 -5.07 -1.17 -2.36
N ILE A 57 -4.68 -0.08 -1.68
CA ILE A 57 -5.37 1.22 -1.81
C ILE A 57 -5.32 1.72 -3.24
N GLU A 58 -4.16 1.67 -3.90
CA GLU A 58 -4.02 2.09 -5.29
C GLU A 58 -4.94 1.29 -6.22
N ASN A 59 -4.91 -0.04 -6.14
CA ASN A 59 -5.75 -0.91 -6.97
C ASN A 59 -7.24 -0.63 -6.72
N TRP A 60 -7.62 -0.42 -5.47
CA TRP A 60 -9.01 -0.15 -5.12
C TRP A 60 -9.47 1.22 -5.63
N LEU A 61 -8.64 2.27 -5.50
CA LEU A 61 -8.91 3.61 -6.04
C LEU A 61 -9.07 3.56 -7.56
N ARG A 62 -8.16 2.89 -8.28
CA ARG A 62 -8.25 2.71 -9.74
C ARG A 62 -9.56 2.08 -10.19
N ALA A 63 -10.11 1.17 -9.39
CA ALA A 63 -11.36 0.47 -9.73
C ALA A 63 -12.63 1.26 -9.36
N HIS A 64 -12.59 2.15 -8.36
CA HIS A 64 -13.81 2.72 -7.76
C HIS A 64 -13.89 4.25 -7.77
N LEU A 65 -12.76 4.94 -7.90
CA LEU A 65 -12.69 6.40 -7.95
C LEU A 65 -12.95 6.88 -9.38
N THR A 66 -14.05 7.60 -9.56
CA THR A 66 -14.33 8.30 -10.82
C THR A 66 -13.57 9.62 -10.82
N ASP A 67 -12.37 9.62 -11.40
CA ASP A 67 -11.49 10.77 -11.47
C ASP A 67 -11.02 11.02 -12.93
N PRO A 68 -11.75 11.84 -13.71
CA PRO A 68 -11.45 12.04 -15.13
C PRO A 68 -10.09 12.69 -15.36
N GLY A 69 -9.59 13.50 -14.43
CA GLY A 69 -8.30 14.19 -14.53
C GLY A 69 -7.14 13.45 -13.86
N ARG A 70 -7.40 12.34 -13.16
CA ARG A 70 -6.42 11.52 -12.40
C ARG A 70 -5.64 12.24 -11.29
N GLY A 71 -5.76 13.56 -11.15
CA GLY A 71 -5.08 14.35 -10.12
C GLY A 71 -5.55 14.00 -8.71
N LEU A 72 -6.85 13.77 -8.52
CA LEU A 72 -7.40 13.40 -7.21
C LEU A 72 -6.93 12.02 -6.76
N GLU A 73 -6.90 11.03 -7.67
CA GLU A 73 -6.38 9.68 -7.43
C GLU A 73 -4.96 9.74 -6.87
N VAL A 74 -4.08 10.49 -7.56
CA VAL A 74 -2.67 10.61 -7.21
C VAL A 74 -2.48 11.28 -5.85
N VAL A 75 -3.17 12.39 -5.61
CA VAL A 75 -3.04 13.14 -4.36
C VAL A 75 -3.56 12.32 -3.17
N VAL A 76 -4.75 11.71 -3.29
CA VAL A 76 -5.32 10.87 -2.22
C VAL A 76 -4.40 9.68 -1.92
N LEU A 77 -3.89 9.00 -2.95
CA LEU A 77 -2.99 7.86 -2.76
C LEU A 77 -1.69 8.27 -2.07
N ARG A 78 -1.09 9.40 -2.48
CA ARG A 78 0.13 9.95 -1.88
C ARG A 78 -0.09 10.27 -0.41
N ASP A 79 -1.15 11.02 -0.11
CA ASP A 79 -1.48 11.44 1.26
C ASP A 79 -1.72 10.25 2.19
N VAL A 80 -2.45 9.24 1.72
CA VAL A 80 -2.72 8.05 2.55
C VAL A 80 -1.44 7.23 2.77
N ARG A 81 -0.60 7.06 1.74
CA ARG A 81 0.68 6.33 1.84
C ARG A 81 1.65 6.99 2.81
N GLU A 82 1.69 8.31 2.83
CA GLU A 82 2.56 9.10 3.69
C GLU A 82 1.94 9.34 5.09
N SER A 83 0.70 8.90 5.32
CA SER A 83 0.01 9.15 6.58
C SER A 83 0.41 8.18 7.69
N GLU A 84 0.40 8.73 8.91
CA GLU A 84 0.44 7.93 10.15
C GLU A 84 -0.74 6.96 10.29
N LEU A 85 -1.85 7.18 9.55
CA LEU A 85 -3.00 6.28 9.60
C LEU A 85 -2.66 4.92 8.97
N LEU A 86 -1.92 4.93 7.86
CA LEU A 86 -1.51 3.71 7.17
C LEU A 86 -0.36 3.03 7.90
N SER A 87 0.63 3.79 8.39
CA SER A 87 1.76 3.23 9.15
C SER A 87 1.31 2.48 10.41
N LYS A 88 0.27 2.97 11.10
CA LYS A 88 -0.28 2.36 12.32
C LYS A 88 -1.28 1.23 12.06
N SER A 89 -1.81 1.10 10.86
CA SER A 89 -2.84 0.10 10.54
C SER A 89 -2.67 -0.46 9.12
N PRO A 90 -1.49 -1.02 8.78
CA PRO A 90 -1.23 -1.52 7.43
C PRO A 90 -2.09 -2.74 7.08
N ASP A 91 -2.62 -3.45 8.06
CA ASP A 91 -3.48 -4.63 7.84
C ASP A 91 -4.95 -4.26 7.54
N GLN A 92 -5.32 -2.97 7.58
CA GLN A 92 -6.67 -2.49 7.26
C GLN A 92 -6.66 -1.31 6.27
N PRO A 93 -6.06 -1.47 5.08
CA PRO A 93 -5.85 -0.38 4.11
C PRO A 93 -7.14 0.34 3.70
N LEU A 94 -8.22 -0.39 3.43
CA LEU A 94 -9.49 0.22 3.02
C LEU A 94 -10.20 0.95 4.17
N ALA A 95 -10.06 0.46 5.40
CA ALA A 95 -10.54 1.18 6.58
C ALA A 95 -9.74 2.47 6.81
N VAL A 96 -8.42 2.44 6.58
CA VAL A 96 -7.55 3.64 6.59
C VAL A 96 -8.00 4.65 5.55
N LEU A 97 -8.21 4.25 4.30
CA LEU A 97 -8.72 5.11 3.24
C LEU A 97 -10.07 5.73 3.64
N GLY A 98 -10.99 4.94 4.21
CA GLY A 98 -12.26 5.44 4.70
C GLY A 98 -12.14 6.45 5.85
N ARG A 99 -11.19 6.25 6.78
CA ARG A 99 -10.89 7.24 7.83
C ARG A 99 -10.31 8.52 7.25
N TYR A 100 -9.42 8.42 6.26
CA TYR A 100 -8.86 9.56 5.55
C TYR A 100 -9.95 10.38 4.87
N CYS A 101 -10.82 9.75 4.05
CA CYS A 101 -11.90 10.45 3.36
C CYS A 101 -12.88 11.12 4.34
N ARG A 102 -13.24 10.44 5.43
CA ARG A 102 -14.09 11.03 6.49
C ARG A 102 -13.43 12.25 7.16
N LYS A 103 -12.12 12.20 7.42
CA LYS A 103 -11.36 13.33 7.97
C LYS A 103 -11.39 14.55 7.01
N ILE A 104 -11.18 14.33 5.72
CA ILE A 104 -11.25 15.40 4.71
C ILE A 104 -12.67 15.98 4.64
N LEU A 105 -13.69 15.12 4.52
CA LEU A 105 -15.09 15.55 4.41
C LEU A 105 -15.61 16.27 5.66
N GLY A 106 -15.05 15.95 6.84
CA GLY A 106 -15.40 16.60 8.10
C GLY A 106 -14.79 18.01 8.28
N SER A 107 -14.00 18.50 7.34
CA SER A 107 -13.35 19.83 7.43
C SER A 107 -13.36 20.53 6.08
N SER A 108 -14.09 21.64 5.96
CA SER A 108 -14.10 22.47 4.75
C SER A 108 -12.69 22.90 4.33
N TYR A 109 -11.84 23.25 5.31
CA TYR A 109 -10.45 23.62 5.06
C TYR A 109 -9.64 22.48 4.43
N LEU A 110 -9.77 21.25 4.96
CA LEU A 110 -9.03 20.11 4.40
C LEU A 110 -9.55 19.71 3.02
N LEU A 111 -10.85 19.86 2.79
CA LEU A 111 -11.47 19.61 1.48
C LEU A 111 -10.99 20.63 0.45
N GLU A 112 -10.99 21.93 0.78
CA GLU A 112 -10.45 22.99 -0.08
C GLU A 112 -8.98 22.76 -0.41
N GLU A 113 -8.17 22.35 0.58
CA GLU A 113 -6.76 22.06 0.36
C GLU A 113 -6.53 20.79 -0.47
N LEU A 114 -7.40 19.79 -0.38
CA LEU A 114 -7.37 18.63 -1.27
C LEU A 114 -7.69 19.02 -2.72
N VAL A 115 -8.75 19.81 -2.92
CA VAL A 115 -9.13 20.34 -4.23
C VAL A 115 -7.97 21.10 -4.87
N ARG A 116 -7.41 22.06 -4.15
CA ARG A 116 -6.27 22.86 -4.63
C ARG A 116 -5.08 21.99 -5.05
N ARG A 117 -4.79 20.92 -4.33
CA ARG A 117 -3.69 20.00 -4.67
C ARG A 117 -4.04 19.11 -5.86
N ALA A 118 -5.29 18.68 -5.99
CA ALA A 118 -5.76 17.96 -7.18
C ALA A 118 -5.66 18.84 -8.44
N ASP A 119 -6.02 20.13 -8.36
CA ASP A 119 -5.86 21.09 -9.45
C ASP A 119 -4.39 21.28 -9.86
N VAL A 120 -3.50 21.37 -8.87
CA VAL A 120 -2.05 21.47 -9.13
C VAL A 120 -1.55 20.21 -9.84
N GLU A 121 -1.91 19.03 -9.33
CA GLU A 121 -1.50 17.75 -9.92
C GLU A 121 -2.06 17.60 -11.34
N TRP A 122 -3.31 18.00 -11.58
CA TRP A 122 -3.91 18.04 -12.91
C TRP A 122 -3.17 18.97 -13.87
N GLY A 123 -2.87 20.20 -13.44
CA GLY A 123 -2.09 21.13 -14.23
C GLY A 123 -0.71 20.59 -14.59
N GLN A 124 -0.09 19.81 -13.70
CA GLN A 124 1.17 19.12 -13.98
C GLN A 124 1.00 17.95 -14.98
N ILE A 125 -0.04 17.13 -14.83
CA ILE A 125 -0.31 16.00 -15.72
C ILE A 125 -0.58 16.47 -17.16
N PHE A 126 -1.33 17.56 -17.31
CA PHE A 126 -1.79 18.05 -18.61
C PHE A 126 -0.99 19.23 -19.17
N ASP A 127 0.06 19.68 -18.46
CA ASP A 127 0.87 20.87 -18.78
C ASP A 127 0.00 22.13 -19.00
N GLN A 128 -0.95 22.34 -18.07
CA GLN A 128 -1.94 23.42 -18.12
C GLN A 128 -1.96 24.20 -16.80
N ARG A 129 -2.54 25.40 -16.84
CA ARG A 129 -2.73 26.21 -15.64
C ARG A 129 -3.83 25.59 -14.77
N PRO A 130 -3.58 25.34 -13.47
CA PRO A 130 -4.61 24.86 -12.54
C PRO A 130 -5.81 25.80 -12.42
N TYR A 131 -7.02 25.21 -12.30
CA TYR A 131 -8.28 25.93 -12.14
C TYR A 131 -8.59 26.21 -10.66
N PHE A 132 -7.91 27.16 -10.04
CA PHE A 132 -8.20 27.47 -8.64
C PHE A 132 -9.55 28.16 -8.44
N GLN A 133 -10.39 27.56 -7.60
CA GLN A 133 -11.64 28.17 -7.15
C GLN A 133 -11.40 29.45 -6.36
N ARG A 134 -12.21 30.48 -6.61
CA ARG A 134 -12.15 31.76 -5.92
C ARG A 134 -13.44 31.99 -5.15
N ALA A 135 -13.33 32.39 -3.89
CA ALA A 135 -14.48 32.73 -3.07
C ALA A 135 -15.33 33.83 -3.75
N GLY A 136 -16.62 33.55 -3.92
CA GLY A 136 -17.58 34.48 -4.52
C GLY A 136 -17.61 34.50 -6.06
N SER A 137 -16.86 33.64 -6.74
CA SER A 137 -16.97 33.43 -8.20
C SER A 137 -17.46 32.02 -8.50
N PRO A 138 -18.20 31.80 -9.60
CA PRO A 138 -18.55 30.46 -10.03
C PRO A 138 -17.28 29.66 -10.41
N PRO A 139 -17.28 28.33 -10.24
CA PRO A 139 -16.21 27.47 -10.76
C PRO A 139 -16.03 27.61 -12.28
N ASP A 140 -14.83 27.34 -12.78
CA ASP A 140 -14.61 27.25 -14.22
C ASP A 140 -15.40 26.05 -14.78
N ALA A 141 -15.95 26.20 -15.99
CA ALA A 141 -16.74 25.14 -16.61
C ALA A 141 -15.87 23.93 -17.01
N GLU A 142 -14.56 24.16 -17.20
CA GLU A 142 -13.59 23.13 -17.53
C GLU A 142 -12.86 22.58 -16.30
N ASP A 143 -13.14 23.11 -15.10
CA ASP A 143 -12.53 22.66 -13.85
C ASP A 143 -13.01 21.24 -13.46
N PRO A 144 -12.13 20.22 -13.49
CA PRO A 144 -12.50 18.87 -13.06
C PRO A 144 -12.67 18.76 -11.53
N TYR A 145 -12.06 19.64 -10.75
CA TYR A 145 -12.02 19.56 -9.28
C TYR A 145 -12.63 20.79 -8.63
N THR A 146 -13.95 20.76 -8.53
CA THR A 146 -14.67 21.69 -7.65
C THR A 146 -14.81 21.14 -6.24
N ILE A 147 -15.02 22.01 -5.24
CA ILE A 147 -15.33 21.56 -3.87
C ILE A 147 -16.51 20.58 -3.87
N ASP A 148 -17.55 20.88 -4.63
CA ASP A 148 -18.75 20.04 -4.70
C ASP A 148 -18.52 18.74 -5.46
N SER A 149 -17.78 18.76 -6.58
CA SER A 149 -17.45 17.54 -7.33
C SER A 149 -16.55 16.61 -6.51
N VAL A 150 -15.51 17.14 -5.87
CA VAL A 150 -14.62 16.35 -4.99
C VAL A 150 -15.39 15.81 -3.79
N ARG A 151 -16.26 16.61 -3.15
CA ARG A 151 -17.13 16.12 -2.07
C ARG A 151 -18.02 14.98 -2.55
N HIS A 152 -18.62 15.10 -3.73
CA HIS A 152 -19.47 14.07 -4.31
C HIS A 152 -18.66 12.78 -4.58
N ILE A 153 -17.49 12.91 -5.19
CA ILE A 153 -16.58 11.79 -5.47
C ILE A 153 -16.19 11.07 -4.18
N LEU A 154 -15.76 11.80 -3.15
CA LEU A 154 -15.35 11.19 -1.87
C LEU A 154 -16.51 10.51 -1.14
N ASN A 155 -17.73 11.08 -1.17
CA ASN A 155 -18.91 10.42 -0.62
C ASN A 155 -19.28 9.15 -1.40
N GLY A 156 -19.21 9.20 -2.73
CA GLY A 156 -19.41 8.04 -3.59
C GLY A 156 -18.37 6.94 -3.35
N LEU A 157 -17.13 7.34 -3.05
CA LEU A 157 -16.06 6.43 -2.67
C LEU A 157 -16.36 5.75 -1.31
N LEU A 158 -16.75 6.53 -0.30
CA LEU A 158 -17.11 6.01 1.02
C LEU A 158 -18.27 5.01 0.95
N ALA A 159 -19.28 5.28 0.13
CA ALA A 159 -20.44 4.39 -0.04
C ALA A 159 -20.09 3.02 -0.65
N LYS A 160 -18.94 2.92 -1.35
CA LYS A 160 -18.47 1.67 -1.97
C LYS A 160 -17.48 0.90 -1.10
N LEU A 161 -16.99 1.50 0.00
CA LEU A 161 -16.05 0.81 0.88
C LEU A 161 -16.73 -0.39 1.55
N PRO A 162 -16.01 -1.50 1.74
CA PRO A 162 -16.52 -2.60 2.53
C PRO A 162 -16.80 -2.09 3.95
N VAL A 163 -17.95 -2.49 4.51
CA VAL A 163 -18.25 -2.24 5.92
C VAL A 163 -17.17 -2.97 6.72
N ALA A 164 -16.39 -2.23 7.51
CA ALA A 164 -15.44 -2.84 8.42
C ALA A 164 -16.26 -3.57 9.50
N GLU A 165 -16.09 -4.88 9.62
CA GLU A 165 -16.52 -5.59 10.83
C GLU A 165 -15.66 -5.05 11.99
N GLU A 166 -16.32 -4.49 13.01
CA GLU A 166 -15.70 -3.88 14.20
C GLU A 166 -14.98 -4.92 15.08
#